data_AF-A0A1X7DWQ3-F1
#
_entry.id   AF-A0A1X7DWQ3-F1
#
_cell.length_a   1.000
_cell.length_b   1.000
_cell.length_c   1.000
_cell.angle_alpha   90.00
_cell.angle_beta   90.00
_cell.angle_gamma   90.00
#
_symmetry.space_group_name_H-M   'P 1'
#
loop_
_entity.id
_entity.type
_entity.pdbx_description
1 polymer ?
#
loop_
_entity_poly.entity_id
_entity_poly.type
_entity_poly.pdbx_seq_one_letter_code
_entity_poly.pdbx_strand_id
1 'polypeptide(L)' 'MSNRISVNAFDMTCVDHQSFGLWRHPRSRATEYNTIEYWTELAKLL' A
#
# COMPACT_ATOMS: atom_id res chain seq x y z
N MET A 1 -32.11 5.64 -3.59
CA MET A 1 -30.66 5.76 -3.90
C MET A 1 -29.94 4.64 -3.18
N SER A 2 -29.10 3.86 -3.87
CA SER A 2 -28.29 2.82 -3.21
C SER A 2 -27.18 3.47 -2.40
N ASN A 3 -27.00 3.02 -1.15
CA ASN A 3 -25.99 3.58 -0.25
C ASN A 3 -24.60 3.12 -0.73
N ARG A 4 -23.80 4.02 -1.31
CA ARG A 4 -22.46 3.68 -1.80
C ARG A 4 -21.51 3.50 -0.61
N ILE A 5 -20.72 2.42 -0.64
CA ILE A 5 -19.66 2.18 0.34
C ILE A 5 -18.39 2.89 -0.14
N SER A 6 -17.79 3.71 0.72
CA SER A 6 -16.47 4.30 0.47
C SER A 6 -15.37 3.29 0.75
N VAL A 7 -14.45 3.11 -0.18
CA VAL A 7 -13.29 2.22 -0.04
C VAL A 7 -12.03 3.06 -0.20
N ASN A 8 -11.16 3.01 0.80
CA ASN A 8 -9.87 3.69 0.81
C ASN A 8 -8.76 2.65 0.97
N ALA A 9 -7.63 2.83 0.28
CA ALA A 9 -6.42 2.08 0.58
C ALA A 9 -5.77 2.61 1.87
N PHE A 10 -5.24 1.71 2.68
CA PHE A 10 -4.62 2.06 3.96
C PHE A 10 -3.16 1.64 3.95
N ASP A 11 -2.28 2.64 3.93
CA ASP A 11 -0.84 2.47 3.79
C ASP A 11 -0.09 3.49 4.67
N MET A 12 1.21 3.28 4.88
CA MET A 12 2.06 4.12 5.71
C MET A 12 3.48 4.20 5.12
N THR A 13 4.16 5.33 5.32
CA THR A 13 5.55 5.54 4.88
C THR A 13 6.55 4.78 5.76
N CYS A 14 6.44 3.45 5.81
CA CYS A 14 7.32 2.52 6.50
C CYS A 14 7.31 1.14 5.82
N VAL A 15 8.23 0.24 6.21
CA VAL A 15 8.30 -1.13 5.66
C VAL A 15 7.20 -2.04 6.19
N ASP A 16 6.90 -1.98 7.49
CA ASP A 16 5.87 -2.80 8.12
C ASP A 16 4.85 -1.89 8.81
N HIS A 17 3.59 -1.99 8.38
CA HIS A 17 2.48 -1.20 8.92
C HIS A 17 1.59 -2.02 9.86
N GLN A 18 0.93 -3.07 9.33
CA GLN A 18 0.01 -3.92 10.11
C GLN A 18 0.37 -5.42 10.05
N SER A 19 0.95 -5.86 8.94
CA SER A 19 1.29 -7.27 8.68
C SER A 19 2.78 -7.53 8.90
N PHE A 20 3.20 -7.58 10.16
CA PHE A 20 4.60 -7.71 10.54
C PHE A 20 5.30 -8.91 9.88
N GLY A 21 6.46 -8.65 9.30
CA GLY A 21 7.30 -9.68 8.67
C GLY A 21 6.90 -10.08 7.26
N LEU A 22 5.74 -9.64 6.76
CA LEU A 22 5.30 -9.96 5.40
C LEU A 22 6.11 -9.21 4.32
N TRP A 23 6.87 -8.18 4.70
CA TRP A 23 7.87 -7.56 3.84
C TRP A 23 8.89 -8.54 3.25
N ARG A 24 9.14 -9.69 3.91
CA ARG A 24 10.04 -10.75 3.42
C ARG A 24 9.44 -11.60 2.31
N HIS A 25 8.14 -11.51 2.06
CA HIS A 25 7.49 -12.30 1.04
C HIS A 25 8.01 -11.89 -0.35
N PRO A 26 8.34 -12.81 -1.28
CA PRO A 26 8.96 -12.47 -2.58
C PRO A 26 8.13 -11.53 -3.48
N ARG A 27 6.83 -11.40 -3.22
CA ARG A 27 5.92 -10.48 -3.92
C ARG A 27 5.71 -9.15 -3.20
N SER A 28 6.29 -8.96 -2.02
CA SER A 28 6.14 -7.71 -1.29
C SER A 28 7.04 -6.65 -1.89
N ARG A 29 6.48 -5.45 -2.08
CA ARG A 29 7.21 -4.23 -2.45
C ARG A 29 7.37 -3.27 -1.29
N ALA A 30 7.04 -3.68 -0.06
CA ALA A 30 6.97 -2.79 1.10
C ALA A 30 8.33 -2.14 1.46
N THR A 31 9.46 -2.74 1.05
CA THR A 31 10.79 -2.16 1.21
C THR A 31 11.05 -0.96 0.28
N GLU A 32 10.21 -0.75 -0.74
CA GLU A 32 10.32 0.36 -1.70
C GLU A 32 9.59 1.63 -1.23
N TYR A 33 9.04 1.66 0.00
CA TYR A 33 8.26 2.78 0.55
C TYR A 33 8.98 4.14 0.50
N ASN A 34 10.30 4.14 0.40
CA ASN A 34 11.15 5.34 0.33
C ASN A 34 11.42 5.81 -1.11
N THR A 35 10.76 5.23 -2.10
CA THR A 35 10.83 5.62 -3.51
C THR A 35 9.57 6.39 -3.93
N ILE A 36 9.69 7.35 -4.83
CA ILE A 36 8.53 8.10 -5.33
C ILE A 36 7.71 7.25 -6.31
N GLU A 37 8.37 6.31 -6.99
CA GLU A 37 7.79 5.36 -7.93
C GLU A 37 6.75 4.49 -7.24
N TYR A 38 7.06 3.94 -6.05
CA TYR A 38 6.10 3.15 -5.26
C TYR A 38 4.78 3.90 -5.05
N TRP A 39 4.84 5.15 -4.60
CA TRP A 39 3.65 5.95 -4.30
C TRP A 39 2.90 6.40 -5.55
N THR A 40 3.62 6.81 -6.60
CA THR A 40 2.98 7.27 -7.84
C THR A 40 2.34 6.13 -8.63
N GLU A 41 2.87 4.91 -8.55
CA GLU A 41 2.25 3.71 -9.11
C GLU A 41 1.01 3.30 -8.30
N LEU A 42 1.09 3.29 -6.97
CA LEU A 42 -0.05 2.99 -6.10
C LEU A 42 -1.23 3.96 -6.35
N ALA A 43 -0.95 5.25 -6.48
CA ALA A 43 -1.97 6.27 -6.73
C ALA A 43 -2.62 6.18 -8.12
N LYS A 44 -1.95 5.57 -9.12
CA LYS A 44 -2.52 5.33 -10.46
C LYS A 44 -3.34 4.04 -10.53
N LEU A 45 -3.02 3.06 -9.66
CA LEU A 45 -3.71 1.77 -9.59
C LEU A 45 -5.12 1.91 -9.01
N LEU A 46 -5.29 2.83 -8.05
CA LEU A 46 -6.53 3.11 -7.33
C LEU A 46 -7.34 4.22 -8.02
#